data_AF-A0A4W6BVX0-F1
#
_entry.id   AF-A0A4W6BVX0-F1
#
_cell.length_a   1.000
_cell.length_b   1.000
_cell.length_c   1.000
_cell.angle_alpha   90.00
_cell.angle_beta   90.00
_cell.angle_gamma   90.00
#
_symmetry.space_group_name_H-M   'P 1'
#
loop_
_entity.id
_entity.type
_entity.pdbx_description
1 polymer ?
#
loop_
_entity_poly.entity_id
_entity_poly.type
_entity_poly.pdbx_seq_one_letter_code
_entity_poly.pdbx_strand_id
1 'polypeptide(L)'
;MASQRPPSGMGRPMSRSGSVVPGAGRPPTAVRPPPTAIRVATGMVPGTSGHPGMRGGIPVPTPGVLSAQIKVTDRPVTQQGLSGMKTGMKGPQRQILDKSYYLGLLRAEGLAAEIKDLQGQLADYNMEAIRAIEEEIRRERRVADEVVQSMPAAKQEKYFTMATANEDLLQVKEDNQEIASMERQLTEIRERTGQITEEIRQLEQDSEEAQGECQQKYKELKRKEEEIDRFLESFEESRAQEQEKMTQSQENIISLLEHCSRNMLRLRQVDTVTANELRNMQEVLVSKETEVVQSESTAKGLTTESRRLQQDLEKVQQLEGKITGELSTLKERVSTMESELHTYRDLDTLRRTAEEKKKVTQEDRVSLTQRRDSFKQLLEEMNQKYEASKTKLQENETHAQLANLERKWQHLEQNNFVMKEFIASKSQESDYASVAKNVFQQVAEYNKCLIDSLQNNRS
;
A
#
# COMPACT_ATOMS: atom_id res chain seq x y z
N MET A 1 11.01 17.35 25.26
CA MET A 1 10.84 18.82 25.30
C MET A 1 11.14 19.37 23.92
N ALA A 2 10.07 19.77 23.22
CA ALA A 2 10.09 20.26 21.85
C ALA A 2 10.60 21.72 21.83
N SER A 3 11.54 22.01 20.93
CA SER A 3 12.09 23.35 20.74
C SER A 3 11.29 24.08 19.66
N GLN A 4 10.49 25.07 20.07
CA GLN A 4 9.79 25.98 19.17
C GLN A 4 10.64 27.24 18.91
N ARG A 5 10.69 27.65 17.65
CA ARG A 5 11.34 28.87 17.12
C ARG A 5 10.28 29.98 16.96
N PRO A 6 10.60 31.27 17.16
CA PRO A 6 9.62 32.35 17.07
C PRO A 6 9.36 32.81 15.61
N PRO A 7 8.21 33.45 15.32
CA PRO A 7 7.82 33.86 13.97
C PRO A 7 8.27 35.29 13.65
N SER A 8 8.47 35.58 12.36
CA SER A 8 8.62 36.93 11.83
C SER A 8 7.52 37.19 10.81
N GLY A 9 6.64 38.14 11.11
CA GLY A 9 5.65 38.66 10.18
C GLY A 9 6.04 40.08 9.73
N MET A 10 5.89 40.36 8.45
CA MET A 10 5.68 41.71 7.92
C MET A 10 5.00 41.56 6.55
N GLY A 11 3.82 42.14 6.40
CA GLY A 11 2.97 41.97 5.23
C GLY A 11 2.90 43.16 4.27
N ARG A 12 2.21 42.87 3.15
CA ARG A 12 1.50 43.73 2.17
C ARG A 12 2.32 44.45 1.08
N PRO A 13 1.70 44.81 -0.08
CA PRO A 13 0.27 44.73 -0.44
C PRO A 13 -0.09 44.06 -1.80
N MET A 14 -1.39 43.81 -1.96
CA MET A 14 -2.06 43.50 -3.24
C MET A 14 -2.35 44.77 -4.05
N SER A 15 -2.40 44.63 -5.38
CA SER A 15 -3.05 45.60 -6.28
C SER A 15 -3.97 44.89 -7.28
N ARG A 16 -4.92 45.66 -7.81
CA ARG A 16 -6.28 45.31 -8.22
C ARG A 16 -6.50 45.51 -9.74
N SER A 17 -7.45 44.74 -10.29
CA SER A 17 -8.30 44.99 -11.48
C SER A 17 -7.77 44.82 -12.91
N GLY A 18 -8.48 43.98 -13.69
CA GLY A 18 -9.26 44.48 -14.85
C GLY A 18 -9.09 43.80 -16.23
N SER A 19 -10.21 43.28 -16.76
CA SER A 19 -10.66 43.34 -18.19
C SER A 19 -10.28 42.27 -19.25
N VAL A 20 -11.25 41.39 -19.54
CA VAL A 20 -11.85 40.97 -20.83
C VAL A 20 -11.15 41.30 -22.19
N VAL A 21 -10.68 40.26 -22.91
CA VAL A 21 -10.92 39.74 -24.32
C VAL A 21 -11.43 40.72 -25.42
N PRO A 22 -11.18 40.60 -26.78
CA PRO A 22 -10.77 39.44 -27.64
C PRO A 22 -9.72 39.68 -28.77
N GLY A 23 -9.26 38.60 -29.43
CA GLY A 23 -8.98 38.63 -30.89
C GLY A 23 -7.76 37.88 -31.43
N ALA A 24 -8.05 36.81 -32.18
CA ALA A 24 -7.34 36.15 -33.31
C ALA A 24 -5.86 36.48 -33.65
N GLY A 25 -5.06 35.41 -33.82
CA GLY A 25 -3.80 35.43 -34.58
C GLY A 25 -2.99 34.13 -34.50
N ARG A 26 -2.95 33.36 -35.60
CA ARG A 26 -2.16 32.12 -35.81
C ARG A 26 -0.66 32.45 -36.10
N PRO A 27 0.28 31.46 -36.22
CA PRO A 27 1.64 31.50 -35.65
C PRO A 27 2.76 31.62 -36.72
N PRO A 28 4.05 31.51 -36.33
CA PRO A 28 5.06 30.98 -37.25
C PRO A 28 5.89 29.81 -36.68
N THR A 29 5.80 28.72 -37.44
CA THR A 29 6.79 27.73 -37.92
C THR A 29 8.24 27.65 -37.42
N ALA A 30 8.68 26.37 -37.35
CA ALA A 30 9.90 25.75 -37.89
C ALA A 30 11.09 25.53 -36.94
N VAL A 31 11.37 24.24 -36.64
CA VAL A 31 12.69 23.60 -36.89
C VAL A 31 12.47 22.10 -37.18
N ARG A 32 13.09 21.62 -38.26
CA ARG A 32 13.17 20.23 -38.74
C ARG A 32 14.62 19.74 -38.61
N PRO A 33 14.89 18.44 -38.37
CA PRO A 33 16.14 17.81 -38.79
C PRO A 33 15.94 16.70 -39.86
N PRO A 34 17.04 16.23 -40.50
CA PRO A 34 17.07 15.83 -41.92
C PRO A 34 16.89 14.32 -42.17
N PRO A 35 16.75 13.87 -43.44
CA PRO A 35 16.64 12.46 -43.78
C PRO A 35 17.99 11.88 -44.22
N THR A 36 18.28 10.64 -43.84
CA THR A 36 19.29 9.80 -44.49
C THR A 36 18.63 8.51 -44.93
N ALA A 37 18.47 8.38 -46.24
CA ALA A 37 18.11 7.15 -46.92
C ALA A 37 19.40 6.44 -47.36
N ILE A 38 19.54 5.15 -47.06
CA ILE A 38 20.40 4.23 -47.79
C ILE A 38 19.58 2.98 -48.09
N ARG A 39 19.34 2.74 -49.38
CA ARG A 39 18.87 1.48 -49.96
C ARG A 39 20.09 0.59 -50.21
N VAL A 40 20.01 -0.69 -49.86
CA VAL A 40 20.70 -1.77 -50.59
C VAL A 40 19.78 -2.98 -50.65
N ALA A 41 19.75 -3.64 -51.81
CA ALA A 41 18.92 -4.78 -52.14
C ALA A 41 19.73 -6.08 -52.25
N THR A 42 18.97 -7.19 -52.27
CA THR A 42 19.24 -8.52 -52.86
C THR A 42 20.18 -9.51 -52.15
N GLY A 43 19.66 -10.73 -51.95
CA GLY A 43 20.49 -11.94 -52.00
C GLY A 43 20.02 -13.18 -51.20
N MET A 44 19.23 -14.03 -51.86
CA MET A 44 19.43 -15.50 -51.92
C MET A 44 18.89 -16.44 -50.81
N VAL A 45 18.01 -17.35 -51.26
CA VAL A 45 17.54 -18.62 -50.67
C VAL A 45 18.39 -19.75 -51.27
N PRO A 46 18.78 -20.80 -50.51
CA PRO A 46 18.16 -22.15 -50.60
C PRO A 46 18.16 -22.90 -49.24
N GLY A 47 17.40 -23.94 -48.91
CA GLY A 47 16.52 -24.86 -49.64
C GLY A 47 16.52 -26.20 -48.87
N THR A 48 15.34 -26.82 -48.69
CA THR A 48 15.03 -28.28 -48.66
C THR A 48 15.82 -29.19 -47.69
N SER A 49 15.26 -29.96 -46.74
CA SER A 49 14.27 -31.07 -46.81
C SER A 49 14.87 -32.31 -46.14
N GLY A 50 14.13 -33.07 -45.33
CA GLY A 50 14.49 -34.46 -45.00
C GLY A 50 14.13 -34.97 -43.60
N HIS A 51 12.87 -35.34 -43.38
CA HIS A 51 12.53 -36.53 -42.57
C HIS A 51 12.94 -37.80 -43.37
N PRO A 52 13.00 -39.06 -42.84
CA PRO A 52 12.25 -39.62 -41.69
C PRO A 52 13.00 -40.73 -40.88
N GLY A 53 12.33 -41.39 -39.92
CA GLY A 53 12.59 -42.81 -39.64
C GLY A 53 12.48 -43.29 -38.19
N MET A 54 11.35 -43.93 -37.87
CA MET A 54 11.10 -44.69 -36.64
C MET A 54 11.52 -46.17 -36.78
N ARG A 55 11.76 -46.80 -35.61
CA ARG A 55 11.28 -48.13 -35.17
C ARG A 55 12.29 -49.30 -35.14
N GLY A 56 12.48 -49.84 -33.93
CA GLY A 56 12.44 -51.29 -33.67
C GLY A 56 13.64 -51.91 -32.93
N GLY A 57 13.47 -52.31 -31.66
CA GLY A 57 14.36 -53.23 -30.97
C GLY A 57 14.06 -53.44 -29.47
N ILE A 58 13.63 -54.65 -29.09
CA ILE A 58 13.54 -55.26 -27.74
C ILE A 58 13.78 -56.78 -27.97
N PRO A 59 14.34 -57.67 -27.07
CA PRO A 59 14.69 -57.55 -25.62
C PRO A 59 16.05 -58.15 -25.10
N VAL A 60 16.55 -57.60 -23.96
CA VAL A 60 16.99 -58.26 -22.67
C VAL A 60 18.28 -59.16 -22.66
N PRO A 61 19.02 -59.39 -21.53
CA PRO A 61 18.98 -58.84 -20.15
C PRO A 61 20.33 -58.25 -19.61
N THR A 62 20.25 -57.34 -18.64
CA THR A 62 21.25 -57.21 -17.57
C THR A 62 20.58 -57.01 -16.20
N PRO A 63 21.21 -57.45 -15.10
CA PRO A 63 20.56 -57.69 -13.82
C PRO A 63 20.72 -56.52 -12.83
N GLY A 64 19.66 -56.31 -12.04
CA GLY A 64 19.72 -55.91 -10.63
C GLY A 64 20.24 -54.51 -10.28
N VAL A 65 19.33 -53.59 -9.92
CA VAL A 65 19.51 -52.67 -8.78
C VAL A 65 18.16 -52.40 -8.09
N LEU A 66 18.05 -53.04 -6.93
CA LEU A 66 17.42 -52.71 -5.64
C LEU A 66 16.59 -51.41 -5.46
N SER A 67 15.40 -51.63 -4.87
CA SER A 67 14.75 -50.85 -3.79
C SER A 67 14.44 -49.36 -4.01
N ALA A 68 13.26 -49.08 -4.58
CA ALA A 68 12.57 -47.81 -4.40
C ALA A 68 11.77 -47.82 -3.08
N GLN A 69 12.13 -46.96 -2.13
CA GLN A 69 11.23 -46.56 -1.07
C GLN A 69 10.14 -45.67 -1.68
N ILE A 70 8.93 -46.21 -1.82
CA ILE A 70 7.75 -45.47 -2.25
C ILE A 70 7.34 -44.55 -1.10
N LYS A 71 7.74 -43.27 -1.19
CA LYS A 71 7.21 -42.20 -0.35
C LYS A 71 5.90 -41.74 -0.98
N VAL A 72 4.77 -42.22 -0.44
CA VAL A 72 3.43 -41.79 -0.87
C VAL A 72 3.17 -40.40 -0.31
N THR A 73 3.66 -39.37 -0.98
CA THR A 73 3.12 -38.01 -0.86
C THR A 73 1.95 -37.91 -1.82
N ASP A 74 0.76 -37.72 -1.22
CA ASP A 74 -0.51 -37.29 -1.81
C ASP A 74 -0.86 -37.78 -3.21
N ARG A 75 -1.82 -38.72 -3.29
CA ARG A 75 -2.51 -39.04 -4.53
C ARG A 75 -3.36 -37.83 -4.97
N PRO A 76 -3.17 -37.27 -6.16
CA PRO A 76 -4.23 -36.57 -6.87
C PRO A 76 -4.84 -37.59 -7.84
N VAL A 77 -5.99 -38.18 -7.49
CA VAL A 77 -6.79 -38.94 -8.45
C VAL A 77 -8.20 -38.36 -8.46
N THR A 78 -8.56 -37.87 -9.63
CA THR A 78 -9.85 -37.29 -9.96
C THR A 78 -10.87 -38.37 -10.32
N GLN A 79 -12.13 -37.93 -10.31
CA GLN A 79 -13.35 -38.52 -10.88
C GLN A 79 -14.08 -39.63 -10.11
N GLN A 80 -15.15 -39.14 -9.46
CA GLN A 80 -16.36 -39.80 -8.95
C GLN A 80 -16.21 -40.76 -7.76
N GLY A 81 -16.48 -40.24 -6.57
CA GLY A 81 -16.77 -41.05 -5.38
C GLY A 81 -16.69 -40.28 -4.06
N LEU A 82 -17.75 -39.52 -3.76
CA LEU A 82 -18.14 -39.00 -2.43
C LEU A 82 -17.22 -37.98 -1.73
N SER A 83 -17.80 -36.79 -1.56
CA SER A 83 -17.35 -35.65 -0.77
C SER A 83 -17.01 -36.01 0.68
N GLY A 84 -15.82 -35.58 1.12
CA GLY A 84 -15.46 -35.44 2.54
C GLY A 84 -14.95 -34.03 2.79
N MET A 85 -15.81 -33.17 3.36
CA MET A 85 -15.48 -31.82 3.83
C MET A 85 -14.17 -31.81 4.63
N LYS A 86 -13.17 -31.04 4.19
CA LYS A 86 -12.01 -30.69 5.01
C LYS A 86 -12.49 -29.80 6.15
N THR A 87 -12.65 -30.37 7.33
CA THR A 87 -12.86 -29.60 8.57
C THR A 87 -11.51 -29.16 9.12
N GLY A 88 -11.46 -27.90 9.56
CA GLY A 88 -10.26 -27.20 9.97
C GLY A 88 -9.58 -27.79 11.21
N MET A 89 -8.34 -27.32 11.40
CA MET A 89 -7.40 -27.70 12.45
C MET A 89 -8.09 -27.91 13.81
N LYS A 90 -7.95 -29.12 14.38
CA LYS A 90 -8.31 -29.42 15.77
C LYS A 90 -7.05 -29.81 16.54
N GLY A 91 -6.83 -29.11 17.66
CA GLY A 91 -5.68 -29.25 18.56
C GLY A 91 -5.55 -30.64 19.20
N PRO A 92 -4.55 -30.81 20.08
CA PRO A 92 -4.06 -32.12 20.51
C PRO A 92 -5.10 -32.85 21.37
N GLN A 93 -5.81 -33.80 20.75
CA GLN A 93 -6.79 -34.64 21.44
C GLN A 93 -6.12 -35.95 21.89
N ARG A 94 -6.45 -36.41 23.11
CA ARG A 94 -5.96 -37.67 23.68
C ARG A 94 -6.28 -38.84 22.74
N GLN A 95 -5.25 -39.51 22.24
CA GLN A 95 -5.36 -40.80 21.56
C GLN A 95 -5.57 -41.90 22.61
N ILE A 96 -6.66 -42.66 22.48
CA ILE A 96 -6.86 -43.90 23.25
C ILE A 96 -6.23 -45.01 22.43
N LEU A 97 -5.15 -45.59 22.95
CA LEU A 97 -4.40 -46.67 22.31
C LEU A 97 -4.91 -48.00 22.86
N ASP A 98 -5.64 -48.74 22.04
CA ASP A 98 -6.19 -50.05 22.43
C ASP A 98 -5.11 -51.15 22.42
N LYS A 99 -5.40 -52.30 23.04
CA LYS A 99 -4.49 -53.47 23.10
C LYS A 99 -3.97 -53.91 21.72
N SER A 100 -4.79 -53.76 20.68
CA SER A 100 -4.43 -54.04 19.28
C SER A 100 -3.33 -53.11 18.74
N TYR A 101 -3.29 -51.86 19.17
CA TYR A 101 -2.22 -50.91 18.82
C TYR A 101 -0.88 -51.37 19.39
N TYR A 102 -0.82 -51.70 20.69
CA TYR A 102 0.42 -52.16 21.31
C TYR A 102 0.88 -53.51 20.76
N LEU A 103 -0.04 -54.45 20.49
CA LEU A 103 0.32 -55.70 19.81
C LEU A 103 0.84 -55.46 18.38
N GLY A 104 0.26 -54.51 17.66
CA GLY A 104 0.75 -54.09 16.34
C GLY A 104 2.15 -53.48 16.43
N LEU A 105 2.40 -52.64 17.44
CA LEU A 105 3.70 -52.02 17.68
C LEU A 105 4.77 -53.07 18.05
N LEU A 106 4.48 -53.99 18.97
CA LEU A 106 5.41 -55.07 19.32
C LEU A 106 5.72 -55.98 18.13
N ARG A 107 4.73 -56.28 17.27
CA ARG A 107 4.97 -57.04 16.02
C ARG A 107 5.80 -56.24 15.03
N ALA A 108 5.55 -54.94 14.89
CA ALA A 108 6.32 -54.07 14.01
C ALA A 108 7.78 -53.93 14.49
N GLU A 109 8.01 -53.83 15.80
CA GLU A 109 9.35 -53.84 16.38
C GLU A 109 10.07 -55.19 16.20
N GLY A 110 9.36 -56.31 16.41
CA GLY A 110 9.92 -57.65 16.15
C GLY A 110 10.30 -57.86 14.68
N LEU A 111 9.41 -57.48 13.75
CA LEU A 111 9.68 -57.54 12.31
C LEU A 111 10.80 -56.57 11.92
N ALA A 112 10.88 -55.39 12.53
CA ALA A 112 11.97 -54.44 12.27
C ALA A 112 13.33 -54.98 12.73
N ALA A 113 13.38 -55.68 13.86
CA ALA A 113 14.58 -56.36 14.33
C ALA A 113 14.99 -57.50 13.38
N GLU A 114 14.05 -58.33 12.94
CA GLU A 114 14.31 -59.42 12.00
C GLU A 114 14.76 -58.90 10.62
N ILE A 115 14.16 -57.81 10.12
CA ILE A 115 14.60 -57.13 8.89
C ILE A 115 16.04 -56.63 9.05
N LYS A 116 16.40 -56.08 10.21
CA LYS A 116 17.76 -55.60 10.47
C LYS A 116 18.77 -56.74 10.49
N ASP A 117 18.44 -57.87 11.11
CA ASP A 117 19.30 -59.04 11.16
C ASP A 117 19.49 -59.66 9.77
N LEU A 118 18.41 -59.77 8.98
CA LEU A 118 18.47 -60.24 7.59
C LEU A 118 19.26 -59.27 6.69
N GLN A 119 19.14 -57.96 6.90
CA GLN A 119 19.97 -56.97 6.22
C GLN A 119 21.45 -57.12 6.57
N GLY A 120 21.77 -57.44 7.83
CA GLY A 120 23.13 -57.77 8.27
C GLY A 120 23.68 -59.00 7.56
N GLN A 121 22.94 -60.11 7.57
CA GLN A 121 23.34 -61.35 6.89
C GLN A 121 23.53 -61.15 5.38
N LEU A 122 22.68 -60.33 4.74
CA LEU A 122 22.82 -59.99 3.33
C LEU A 122 24.10 -59.16 3.07
N ALA A 123 24.45 -58.24 3.97
CA ALA A 123 25.67 -57.46 3.86
C ALA A 123 26.92 -58.35 4.01
N ASP A 124 26.91 -59.29 4.95
CA ASP A 124 28.01 -60.24 5.17
C ASP A 124 28.20 -61.16 3.96
N TYR A 125 27.12 -61.72 3.41
CA TYR A 125 27.18 -62.55 2.20
C TYR A 125 27.70 -61.77 0.99
N ASN A 126 27.25 -60.52 0.82
CA ASN A 126 27.75 -59.65 -0.25
C ASN A 126 29.24 -59.35 -0.08
N MET A 127 29.70 -59.14 1.16
CA MET A 127 31.12 -58.90 1.45
C MET A 127 31.98 -60.12 1.14
N GLU A 128 31.52 -61.32 1.50
CA GLU A 128 32.20 -62.59 1.17
C GLU A 128 32.23 -62.84 -0.34
N ALA A 129 31.12 -62.57 -1.05
CA ALA A 129 31.06 -62.69 -2.51
C ALA A 129 32.02 -61.72 -3.21
N ILE A 130 32.08 -60.46 -2.76
CA ILE A 130 33.04 -59.47 -3.26
C ILE A 130 34.48 -59.96 -3.02
N ARG A 131 34.78 -60.46 -1.82
CA ARG A 131 36.11 -60.97 -1.49
C ARG A 131 36.53 -62.15 -2.37
N ALA A 132 35.61 -63.08 -2.66
CA ALA A 132 35.89 -64.21 -3.56
C ALA A 132 36.21 -63.73 -4.99
N ILE A 133 35.45 -62.75 -5.50
CA ILE A 133 35.70 -62.14 -6.82
C ILE A 133 37.04 -61.40 -6.83
N GLU A 134 37.38 -60.65 -5.78
CA GLU A 134 38.68 -59.98 -5.69
C GLU A 134 39.85 -60.96 -5.68
N GLU A 135 39.74 -62.09 -4.98
CA GLU A 135 40.77 -63.13 -4.99
C GLU A 135 40.91 -63.79 -6.36
N GLU A 136 39.82 -63.96 -7.10
CA GLU A 136 39.81 -64.41 -8.49
C GLU A 136 40.49 -63.41 -9.43
N ILE A 137 40.13 -62.13 -9.36
CA ILE A 137 40.77 -61.06 -10.12
C ILE A 137 42.26 -60.98 -9.80
N ARG A 138 42.65 -61.14 -8.53
CA ARG A 138 44.07 -61.16 -8.12
C ARG A 138 44.81 -62.35 -8.73
N ARG A 139 44.19 -63.54 -8.78
CA ARG A 139 44.77 -64.73 -9.44
C ARG A 139 44.96 -64.49 -10.93
N GLU A 140 43.95 -63.96 -11.62
CA GLU A 140 44.02 -63.65 -13.05
C GLU A 140 45.05 -62.56 -13.37
N ARG A 141 45.14 -61.51 -12.55
CA ARG A 141 46.17 -60.47 -12.68
C ARG A 141 47.59 -61.04 -12.60
N ARG A 142 47.87 -61.96 -11.66
CA ARG A 142 49.19 -62.61 -11.57
C ARG A 142 49.54 -63.38 -12.83
N VAL A 143 48.60 -64.14 -13.37
CA VAL A 143 48.80 -64.88 -14.64
C VAL A 143 49.05 -63.90 -15.79
N ALA A 144 48.30 -62.79 -15.85
CA ALA A 144 48.53 -61.75 -16.84
C ALA A 144 49.93 -61.10 -16.71
N ASP A 145 50.38 -60.83 -15.48
CA ASP A 145 51.71 -60.25 -15.22
C ASP A 145 52.85 -61.21 -15.64
N GLU A 146 52.71 -62.51 -15.37
CA GLU A 146 53.67 -63.53 -15.83
C GLU A 146 53.72 -63.62 -17.37
N VAL A 147 52.57 -63.52 -18.04
CA VAL A 147 52.49 -63.46 -19.51
C VAL A 147 53.12 -62.17 -20.05
N VAL A 148 52.94 -61.03 -19.38
CA VAL A 148 53.55 -59.76 -19.76
C VAL A 148 55.07 -59.77 -19.59
N GLN A 149 55.58 -60.41 -18.54
CA GLN A 149 57.02 -60.55 -18.29
C GLN A 149 57.72 -61.52 -19.25
N SER A 150 57.01 -62.50 -19.80
CA SER A 150 57.55 -63.47 -20.77
C SER A 150 57.50 -62.99 -22.22
N MET A 151 56.92 -61.81 -22.49
CA MET A 151 56.87 -61.20 -23.83
C MET A 151 58.14 -60.41 -24.20
N PRO A 152 58.49 -60.29 -25.50
CA PRO A 152 59.60 -59.46 -25.95
C PRO A 152 59.33 -57.96 -25.74
N ALA A 153 60.38 -57.19 -25.45
CA ALA A 153 60.33 -55.78 -25.00
C ALA A 153 59.42 -54.86 -25.84
N ALA A 154 59.43 -55.01 -27.18
CA ALA A 154 58.61 -54.19 -28.07
C ALA A 154 57.09 -54.42 -27.93
N LYS A 155 56.65 -55.60 -27.46
CA LYS A 155 55.24 -55.88 -27.16
C LYS A 155 54.87 -55.44 -25.74
N GLN A 156 55.81 -55.53 -24.81
CA GLN A 156 55.65 -55.09 -23.42
C GLN A 156 55.41 -53.56 -23.35
N GLU A 157 56.16 -52.77 -24.11
CA GLU A 157 55.98 -51.31 -24.19
C GLU A 157 54.60 -50.91 -24.75
N LYS A 158 54.12 -51.64 -25.77
CA LYS A 158 52.76 -51.44 -26.33
C LYS A 158 51.65 -51.80 -25.34
N TYR A 159 51.85 -52.84 -24.54
CA TYR A 159 50.90 -53.21 -23.49
C TYR A 159 50.85 -52.15 -22.39
N PHE A 160 52.00 -51.65 -21.95
CA PHE A 160 52.08 -50.61 -20.91
C PHE A 160 51.42 -49.30 -21.37
N THR A 161 51.70 -48.85 -22.58
CA THR A 161 51.06 -47.64 -23.15
C THR A 161 49.54 -47.80 -23.30
N MET A 162 49.07 -48.97 -23.73
CA MET A 162 47.64 -49.27 -23.78
C MET A 162 47.00 -49.37 -22.39
N ALA A 163 47.72 -49.88 -21.38
CA ALA A 163 47.24 -49.95 -20.00
C ALA A 163 47.09 -48.55 -19.39
N THR A 164 48.09 -47.68 -19.54
CA THR A 164 48.02 -46.28 -19.10
C THR A 164 46.88 -45.53 -19.81
N ALA A 165 46.73 -45.70 -21.12
CA ALA A 165 45.64 -45.07 -21.87
C ALA A 165 44.24 -45.56 -21.43
N ASN A 166 44.12 -46.84 -21.05
CA ASN A 166 42.87 -47.38 -20.50
C ASN A 166 42.56 -46.89 -19.09
N GLU A 167 43.60 -46.66 -18.28
CA GLU A 167 43.47 -46.07 -16.94
C GLU A 167 43.02 -44.61 -17.03
N ASP A 168 43.62 -43.81 -17.92
CA ASP A 168 43.18 -42.45 -18.23
C ASP A 168 41.72 -42.42 -18.75
N LEU A 169 41.34 -43.40 -19.59
CA LEU A 169 39.96 -43.51 -20.09
C LEU A 169 38.96 -43.88 -18.98
N LEU A 170 39.39 -44.67 -17.99
CA LEU A 170 38.57 -45.02 -16.83
C LEU A 170 38.33 -43.79 -15.96
N GLN A 171 39.38 -43.00 -15.71
CA GLN A 171 39.29 -41.74 -14.98
C GLN A 171 38.32 -40.75 -15.66
N VAL A 172 38.42 -40.59 -16.99
CA VAL A 172 37.48 -39.74 -17.75
C VAL A 172 36.03 -40.22 -17.63
N LYS A 173 35.79 -41.53 -17.51
CA LYS A 173 34.42 -42.06 -17.30
C LYS A 173 33.90 -41.74 -15.90
N GLU A 174 34.74 -41.85 -14.88
CA GLU A 174 34.41 -41.49 -13.50
C GLU A 174 34.10 -39.99 -13.40
N ASP A 175 34.99 -39.14 -13.94
CA ASP A 175 34.80 -37.69 -13.98
C ASP A 175 33.51 -37.31 -14.73
N ASN A 176 33.20 -37.95 -15.86
CA ASN A 176 31.94 -37.70 -16.59
C ASN A 176 30.70 -38.11 -15.79
N GLN A 177 30.78 -39.19 -15.01
CA GLN A 177 29.69 -39.62 -14.14
C GLN A 177 29.50 -38.64 -12.96
N GLU A 178 30.60 -38.13 -12.39
CA GLU A 178 30.57 -37.10 -11.36
C GLU A 178 30.00 -35.79 -11.89
N ILE A 179 30.43 -35.35 -13.09
CA ILE A 179 29.89 -34.17 -13.78
C ILE A 179 28.38 -34.32 -13.97
N ALA A 180 27.90 -35.46 -14.48
CA ALA A 180 26.47 -35.70 -14.65
C ALA A 180 25.70 -35.67 -13.31
N SER A 181 26.32 -36.09 -12.21
CA SER A 181 25.72 -36.00 -10.88
C SER A 181 25.65 -34.55 -10.36
N MET A 182 26.71 -33.76 -10.56
CA MET A 182 26.77 -32.36 -10.20
C MET A 182 25.79 -31.52 -11.04
N GLU A 183 25.64 -31.83 -12.33
CA GLU A 183 24.66 -31.18 -13.21
C GLU A 183 23.22 -31.39 -12.70
N ARG A 184 22.87 -32.59 -12.23
CA ARG A 184 21.55 -32.84 -11.61
C ARG A 184 21.34 -32.02 -10.35
N GLN A 185 22.35 -31.95 -9.48
CA GLN A 185 22.28 -31.14 -8.26
C GLN A 185 22.13 -29.65 -8.59
N LEU A 186 22.84 -29.16 -9.61
CA LEU A 186 22.70 -27.78 -10.09
C LEU A 186 21.29 -27.51 -10.62
N THR A 187 20.68 -28.44 -11.35
CA THR A 187 19.28 -28.28 -11.80
C THR A 187 18.31 -28.24 -10.63
N GLU A 188 18.50 -29.08 -9.61
CA GLU A 188 17.63 -29.12 -8.42
C GLU A 188 17.76 -27.84 -7.58
N ILE A 189 18.97 -27.30 -7.43
CA ILE A 189 19.19 -26.01 -6.75
C ILE A 189 18.55 -24.86 -7.54
N ARG A 190 18.64 -24.88 -8.88
CA ARG A 190 17.99 -23.87 -9.73
C ARG A 190 16.47 -23.92 -9.60
N GLU A 191 15.87 -25.11 -9.57
CA GLU A 191 14.43 -25.26 -9.35
C GLU A 191 14.01 -24.76 -7.97
N ARG A 192 14.75 -25.10 -6.90
CA ARG A 192 14.51 -24.55 -5.56
C ARG A 192 14.64 -23.03 -5.52
N THR A 193 15.63 -22.48 -6.20
CA THR A 193 15.81 -21.02 -6.30
C THR A 193 14.61 -20.37 -6.99
N GLY A 194 14.10 -20.99 -8.05
CA GLY A 194 12.88 -20.55 -8.73
C GLY A 194 11.65 -20.58 -7.82
N GLN A 195 11.47 -21.66 -7.05
CA GLN A 195 10.37 -21.80 -6.08
C GLN A 195 10.43 -20.71 -4.99
N ILE A 196 11.60 -20.51 -4.38
CA ILE A 196 11.80 -19.48 -3.35
C ILE A 196 11.55 -18.08 -3.93
N THR A 197 11.97 -17.83 -5.17
CA THR A 197 11.74 -16.53 -5.81
C THR A 197 10.25 -16.27 -6.04
N GLU A 198 9.47 -17.27 -6.44
CA GLU A 198 8.02 -17.13 -6.60
C GLU A 198 7.31 -16.96 -5.25
N GLU A 199 7.75 -17.68 -4.20
CA GLU A 199 7.24 -17.48 -2.84
C GLU A 199 7.49 -16.05 -2.33
N ILE A 200 8.69 -15.50 -2.58
CA ILE A 200 9.00 -14.09 -2.25
C ILE A 200 8.07 -13.15 -3.01
N ARG A 201 7.89 -13.35 -4.32
CA ARG A 201 7.00 -12.52 -5.15
C ARG A 201 5.56 -12.54 -4.65
N GLN A 202 5.08 -13.70 -4.20
CA GLN A 202 3.73 -13.85 -3.68
C GLN A 202 3.57 -13.15 -2.32
N LEU A 203 4.55 -13.26 -1.41
CA LEU A 203 4.55 -12.54 -0.14
C LEU A 203 4.62 -11.01 -0.32
N GLU A 204 5.38 -10.53 -1.30
CA GLU A 204 5.43 -9.11 -1.65
C GLU A 204 4.07 -8.60 -2.13
N GLN A 205 3.40 -9.34 -3.01
CA GLN A 205 2.06 -9.01 -3.48
C GLN A 205 1.03 -8.97 -2.33
N ASP A 206 1.01 -9.98 -1.47
CA ASP A 206 0.10 -10.03 -0.31
C ASP A 206 0.36 -8.86 0.67
N SER A 207 1.62 -8.45 0.83
CA SER A 207 2.00 -7.30 1.66
C SER A 207 1.53 -5.97 1.07
N GLU A 208 1.61 -5.79 -0.24
CA GLU A 208 1.11 -4.59 -0.93
C GLU A 208 -0.42 -4.48 -0.85
N GLU A 209 -1.13 -5.60 -1.04
CA GLU A 209 -2.59 -5.67 -0.90
C GLU A 209 -3.03 -5.35 0.53
N ALA A 210 -2.35 -5.92 1.54
CA ALA A 210 -2.61 -5.65 2.95
C ALA A 210 -2.32 -4.17 3.35
N GLN A 211 -1.26 -3.57 2.80
CA GLN A 211 -0.99 -2.14 3.00
C GLN A 211 -2.08 -1.26 2.36
N GLY A 212 -2.57 -1.63 1.18
CA GLY A 212 -3.66 -0.93 0.49
C GLY A 212 -4.94 -0.89 1.32
N GLU A 213 -5.39 -2.03 1.84
CA GLU A 213 -6.59 -2.12 2.68
C GLU A 213 -6.42 -1.37 4.02
N CYS A 214 -5.26 -1.50 4.66
CA CYS A 214 -4.96 -0.80 5.91
C CYS A 214 -5.01 0.72 5.71
N GLN A 215 -4.46 1.20 4.59
CA GLN A 215 -4.46 2.62 4.27
C GLN A 215 -5.84 3.16 3.90
N GLN A 216 -6.70 2.34 3.29
CA GLN A 216 -8.11 2.69 3.05
C GLN A 216 -8.89 2.80 4.37
N LYS A 217 -8.77 1.81 5.26
CA LYS A 217 -9.42 1.84 6.59
C LYS A 217 -8.96 3.04 7.42
N TYR A 218 -7.67 3.37 7.36
CA TYR A 218 -7.14 4.57 8.02
C TYR A 218 -7.76 5.87 7.47
N LYS A 219 -7.90 5.99 6.14
CA LYS A 219 -8.54 7.16 5.52
C LYS A 219 -10.02 7.28 5.91
N GLU A 220 -10.75 6.18 5.98
CA GLU A 220 -12.15 6.18 6.44
C GLU A 220 -12.27 6.59 7.91
N LEU A 221 -11.40 6.04 8.77
CA LEU A 221 -11.40 6.39 10.19
C LEU A 221 -11.09 7.87 10.41
N LYS A 222 -10.10 8.40 9.68
CA LYS A 222 -9.75 9.82 9.74
C LYS A 222 -10.89 10.73 9.26
N ARG A 223 -11.62 10.34 8.20
CA ARG A 223 -12.82 11.09 7.76
C ARG A 223 -13.90 11.11 8.83
N LYS A 224 -14.13 9.99 9.52
CA LYS A 224 -15.10 9.92 10.62
C LYS A 224 -14.68 10.78 11.81
N GLU A 225 -13.39 10.78 12.14
CA GLU A 225 -12.82 11.68 13.16
C GLU A 225 -13.07 13.15 12.80
N GLU A 226 -12.74 13.56 11.56
CA GLU A 226 -13.00 14.92 11.06
C GLU A 226 -14.49 15.29 11.02
N GLU A 227 -15.40 14.33 10.83
CA GLU A 227 -16.86 14.54 10.95
C GLU A 227 -17.30 14.73 12.40
N ILE A 228 -16.77 13.92 13.32
CA ILE A 228 -17.06 14.04 14.75
C ILE A 228 -16.55 15.38 15.29
N ASP A 229 -15.33 15.78 14.93
CA ASP A 229 -14.76 17.05 15.38
C ASP A 229 -15.59 18.24 14.89
N ARG A 230 -15.98 18.25 13.60
CA ARG A 230 -16.88 19.28 13.05
C ARG A 230 -18.23 19.32 13.76
N PHE A 231 -18.77 18.16 14.13
CA PHE A 231 -19.99 18.09 14.90
C PHE A 231 -19.80 18.67 16.31
N LEU A 232 -18.73 18.28 17.01
CA LEU A 232 -18.44 18.76 18.37
C LEU A 232 -18.19 20.26 18.41
N GLU A 233 -17.50 20.81 17.42
CA GLU A 233 -17.26 22.27 17.29
C GLU A 233 -18.57 23.06 17.12
N SER A 234 -19.53 22.53 16.35
CA SER A 234 -20.80 23.20 16.06
C SER A 234 -21.95 22.89 17.03
N PHE A 235 -21.79 21.86 17.87
CA PHE A 235 -22.84 21.37 18.75
C PHE A 235 -23.21 22.36 19.86
N GLU A 236 -22.21 22.93 20.55
CA GLU A 236 -22.44 23.92 21.61
C GLU A 236 -23.14 25.17 21.07
N GLU A 237 -22.78 25.63 19.86
CA GLU A 237 -23.44 26.76 19.21
C GLU A 237 -24.90 26.43 18.84
N SER A 238 -25.14 25.28 18.22
CA SER A 238 -26.49 24.84 17.84
C SER A 238 -27.39 24.65 19.07
N ARG A 239 -26.84 24.09 20.15
CA ARG A 239 -27.54 23.92 21.43
C ARG A 239 -27.88 25.27 22.06
N ALA A 240 -26.96 26.22 22.04
CA ALA A 240 -27.22 27.56 22.56
C ALA A 240 -28.33 28.28 21.77
N GLN A 241 -28.31 28.18 20.43
CA GLN A 241 -29.35 28.76 19.57
C GLN A 241 -30.74 28.16 19.84
N GLU A 242 -30.85 26.84 19.98
CA GLU A 242 -32.14 26.20 20.31
C GLU A 242 -32.63 26.55 21.72
N GLN A 243 -31.71 26.66 22.69
CA GLN A 243 -32.04 27.11 24.04
C GLN A 243 -32.58 28.55 24.03
N GLU A 244 -31.98 29.46 23.26
CA GLU A 244 -32.43 30.84 23.12
C GLU A 244 -33.82 30.95 22.46
N LYS A 245 -34.07 30.16 21.41
CA LYS A 245 -35.40 30.10 20.77
C LYS A 245 -36.47 29.61 21.75
N MET A 246 -36.13 28.64 22.59
CA MET A 246 -37.05 28.14 23.62
C MET A 246 -37.36 29.22 24.66
N THR A 247 -36.34 29.93 25.16
CA THR A 247 -36.55 31.01 26.13
C THR A 247 -37.37 32.16 25.54
N GLN A 248 -37.09 32.59 24.31
CA GLN A 248 -37.90 33.61 23.62
C GLN A 248 -39.35 33.17 23.46
N SER A 249 -39.60 31.91 23.12
CA SER A 249 -40.96 31.37 23.00
C SER A 249 -41.69 31.37 24.34
N GLN A 250 -41.00 31.02 25.43
CA GLN A 250 -41.54 31.08 26.79
C GLN A 250 -41.89 32.51 27.20
N GLU A 251 -41.00 33.48 26.94
CA GLU A 251 -41.24 34.90 27.22
C GLU A 251 -42.45 35.43 26.44
N ASN A 252 -42.56 35.09 25.16
CA ASN A 252 -43.70 35.47 24.33
C ASN A 252 -45.03 34.92 24.87
N ILE A 253 -45.05 33.66 25.32
CA ILE A 253 -46.24 33.06 25.94
C ILE A 253 -46.63 33.82 27.20
N ILE A 254 -45.67 34.11 28.08
CA ILE A 254 -45.94 34.85 29.32
C ILE A 254 -46.47 36.25 29.00
N SER A 255 -45.85 36.97 28.06
CA SER A 255 -46.30 38.29 27.63
C SER A 255 -47.73 38.26 27.08
N LEU A 256 -48.09 37.26 26.27
CA LEU A 256 -49.45 37.07 25.77
C LEU A 256 -50.45 36.79 26.90
N LEU A 257 -50.09 35.94 27.86
CA LEU A 257 -50.94 35.62 29.01
C LEU A 257 -51.17 36.84 29.91
N GLU A 258 -50.11 37.62 30.17
CA GLU A 258 -50.22 38.87 30.90
C GLU A 258 -51.11 39.88 30.17
N HIS A 259 -50.94 40.00 28.85
CA HIS A 259 -51.76 40.89 28.02
C HIS A 259 -53.23 40.48 28.05
N CYS A 260 -53.54 39.19 27.89
CA CYS A 260 -54.92 38.67 27.99
C CYS A 260 -55.53 38.94 29.37
N SER A 261 -54.77 38.71 30.45
CA SER A 261 -55.22 38.97 31.82
C SER A 261 -55.53 40.46 32.05
N ARG A 262 -54.62 41.35 31.62
CA ARG A 262 -54.81 42.81 31.72
C ARG A 262 -55.98 43.29 30.85
N ASN A 263 -56.15 42.75 29.65
CA ASN A 263 -57.25 43.12 28.75
C ASN A 263 -58.60 42.68 29.31
N MET A 264 -58.71 41.48 29.90
CA MET A 264 -59.92 41.04 30.60
C MET A 264 -60.33 41.97 31.75
N LEU A 265 -59.34 42.44 32.53
CA LEU A 265 -59.57 43.39 33.62
C LEU A 265 -60.02 44.76 33.11
N ARG A 266 -59.44 45.23 31.99
CA ARG A 266 -59.82 46.50 31.36
C ARG A 266 -61.21 46.45 30.72
N LEU A 267 -61.57 45.35 30.05
CA LEU A 267 -62.87 45.21 29.40
C LEU A 267 -64.03 45.31 30.42
N ARG A 268 -63.85 44.73 31.62
CA ARG A 268 -64.82 44.86 32.73
C ARG A 268 -65.01 46.28 33.25
N GLN A 269 -64.04 47.16 33.07
CA GLN A 269 -64.10 48.55 33.55
C GLN A 269 -64.67 49.51 32.49
N VAL A 270 -64.69 49.12 31.22
CA VAL A 270 -65.17 49.96 30.12
C VAL A 270 -66.70 49.90 29.97
N ASP A 271 -67.34 48.79 30.35
CA ASP A 271 -68.80 48.60 30.24
C ASP A 271 -69.64 49.49 31.20
N THR A 272 -69.01 50.23 32.12
CA THR A 272 -69.70 50.98 33.17
C THR A 272 -69.61 52.51 33.04
N VAL A 273 -69.01 53.06 31.98
CA VAL A 273 -68.63 54.48 31.96
C VAL A 273 -69.66 55.37 31.24
N THR A 274 -70.13 56.42 31.91
CA THR A 274 -71.07 57.43 31.41
C THR A 274 -70.38 58.68 30.82
N ALA A 275 -71.09 59.49 30.03
CA ALA A 275 -70.52 60.61 29.26
C ALA A 275 -69.86 61.73 30.08
N ASN A 276 -70.29 61.96 31.33
CA ASN A 276 -69.62 62.92 32.23
C ASN A 276 -68.33 62.33 32.84
N GLU A 277 -68.30 61.03 33.09
CA GLU A 277 -67.07 60.34 33.50
C GLU A 277 -66.04 60.35 32.38
N LEU A 278 -66.45 60.32 31.11
CA LEU A 278 -65.54 60.46 29.96
C LEU A 278 -64.83 61.83 29.93
N ARG A 279 -65.53 62.91 30.28
CA ARG A 279 -64.95 64.26 30.34
C ARG A 279 -64.00 64.43 31.55
N ASN A 280 -64.37 63.90 32.70
CA ASN A 280 -63.46 63.84 33.87
C ASN A 280 -62.27 62.93 33.60
N MET A 281 -62.48 61.81 32.91
CA MET A 281 -61.40 60.93 32.44
C MET A 281 -60.48 61.68 31.48
N GLN A 282 -60.99 62.56 30.61
CA GLN A 282 -60.16 63.39 29.72
C GLN A 282 -59.28 64.38 30.49
N GLU A 283 -59.79 65.04 31.54
CA GLU A 283 -58.98 65.91 32.41
C GLU A 283 -57.94 65.11 33.21
N VAL A 284 -58.34 63.97 33.77
CA VAL A 284 -57.42 63.03 34.44
C VAL A 284 -56.39 62.49 33.44
N LEU A 285 -56.75 62.31 32.16
CA LEU A 285 -55.84 61.88 31.11
C LEU A 285 -54.76 62.92 30.87
N VAL A 286 -55.11 64.21 30.78
CA VAL A 286 -54.14 65.30 30.63
C VAL A 286 -53.22 65.42 31.85
N SER A 287 -53.77 65.34 33.07
CA SER A 287 -52.98 65.34 34.30
C SER A 287 -52.03 64.14 34.35
N LYS A 288 -52.54 62.94 34.06
CA LYS A 288 -51.72 61.73 33.97
C LYS A 288 -50.71 61.80 32.84
N GLU A 289 -51.01 62.45 31.73
CA GLU A 289 -50.05 62.63 30.64
C GLU A 289 -48.88 63.50 31.10
N THR A 290 -49.12 64.55 31.87
CA THR A 290 -48.02 65.34 32.47
C THR A 290 -47.23 64.55 33.52
N GLU A 291 -47.87 63.74 34.36
CA GLU A 291 -47.19 62.85 35.31
C GLU A 291 -46.41 61.75 34.59
N VAL A 292 -46.94 61.22 33.48
CA VAL A 292 -46.29 60.24 32.63
C VAL A 292 -45.05 60.84 31.97
N VAL A 293 -45.10 62.08 31.48
CA VAL A 293 -43.90 62.77 30.94
C VAL A 293 -42.84 62.99 32.03
N GLN A 294 -43.23 63.31 33.26
CA GLN A 294 -42.31 63.43 34.39
C GLN A 294 -41.73 62.07 34.83
N SER A 295 -42.56 61.03 34.83
CA SER A 295 -42.14 59.66 35.09
C SER A 295 -41.22 59.14 33.97
N GLU A 296 -41.52 59.47 32.72
CA GLU A 296 -40.74 59.12 31.55
C GLU A 296 -39.37 59.81 31.58
N SER A 297 -39.31 61.08 31.99
CA SER A 297 -38.03 61.77 32.17
C SER A 297 -37.20 61.17 33.32
N THR A 298 -37.85 60.80 34.42
CA THR A 298 -37.21 60.09 35.55
C THR A 298 -36.72 58.71 35.14
N ALA A 299 -37.54 57.94 34.39
CA ALA A 299 -37.18 56.63 33.87
C ALA A 299 -36.03 56.71 32.85
N LYS A 300 -36.02 57.73 31.99
CA LYS A 300 -34.89 58.02 31.09
C LYS A 300 -33.63 58.31 31.89
N GLY A 301 -33.71 59.13 32.94
CA GLY A 301 -32.59 59.41 33.85
C GLY A 301 -32.04 58.16 34.54
N LEU A 302 -32.94 57.33 35.11
CA LEU A 302 -32.57 56.04 35.70
C LEU A 302 -31.98 55.07 34.67
N THR A 303 -32.48 55.07 33.44
CA THR A 303 -31.95 54.23 32.35
C THR A 303 -30.55 54.68 31.95
N THR A 304 -30.29 55.99 31.90
CA THR A 304 -28.94 56.49 31.64
C THR A 304 -27.96 56.16 32.76
N GLU A 305 -28.39 56.26 34.02
CA GLU A 305 -27.53 55.93 35.15
C GLU A 305 -27.31 54.43 35.28
N SER A 306 -28.35 53.62 35.03
CA SER A 306 -28.23 52.15 34.92
C SER A 306 -27.25 51.75 33.82
N ARG A 307 -27.34 52.37 32.64
CA ARG A 307 -26.39 52.14 31.55
C ARG A 307 -24.96 52.54 31.93
N ARG A 308 -24.80 53.66 32.64
CA ARG A 308 -23.49 54.09 33.14
C ARG A 308 -22.91 53.09 34.14
N LEU A 309 -23.72 52.65 35.11
CA LEU A 309 -23.31 51.64 36.09
C LEU A 309 -22.97 50.31 35.44
N GLN A 310 -23.72 49.90 34.40
CA GLN A 310 -23.42 48.71 33.61
C GLN A 310 -22.04 48.81 32.94
N GLN A 311 -21.73 49.95 32.33
CA GLN A 311 -20.40 50.19 31.74
C GLN A 311 -19.29 50.19 32.78
N ASP A 312 -19.54 50.75 33.97
CA ASP A 312 -18.55 50.77 35.04
C ASP A 312 -18.35 49.35 35.62
N LEU A 313 -19.40 48.54 35.72
CA LEU A 313 -19.31 47.13 36.10
C LEU A 313 -18.48 46.31 35.08
N GLU A 314 -18.71 46.51 33.78
CA GLU A 314 -17.92 45.85 32.73
C GLU A 314 -16.43 46.21 32.83
N LYS A 315 -16.10 47.48 33.08
CA LYS A 315 -14.71 47.91 33.31
C LYS A 315 -14.11 47.24 34.54
N VAL A 316 -14.86 47.16 35.64
CA VAL A 316 -14.40 46.48 36.87
C VAL A 316 -14.13 45.00 36.59
N GLN A 317 -15.05 44.30 35.92
CA GLN A 317 -14.85 42.89 35.54
C GLN A 317 -13.64 42.69 34.64
N GLN A 318 -13.39 43.59 33.68
CA GLN A 318 -12.18 43.54 32.86
C GLN A 318 -10.90 43.75 33.68
N LEU A 319 -10.92 44.66 34.65
CA LEU A 319 -9.80 44.88 35.56
C LEU A 319 -9.57 43.67 36.47
N GLU A 320 -10.63 43.07 37.02
CA GLU A 320 -10.55 41.83 37.78
C GLU A 320 -9.95 40.69 36.95
N GLY A 321 -10.37 40.54 35.69
CA GLY A 321 -9.79 39.57 34.75
C GLY A 321 -8.29 39.80 34.50
N LYS A 322 -7.86 41.06 34.33
CA LYS A 322 -6.43 41.39 34.19
C LYS A 322 -5.65 41.12 35.47
N ILE A 323 -6.16 41.54 36.62
CA ILE A 323 -5.52 41.34 37.93
C ILE A 323 -5.38 39.83 38.21
N THR A 324 -6.41 39.04 37.94
CA THR A 324 -6.34 37.58 38.14
C THR A 324 -5.34 36.91 37.21
N GLY A 325 -5.24 37.36 35.95
CA GLY A 325 -4.21 36.90 35.01
C GLY A 325 -2.78 37.31 35.41
N GLU A 326 -2.58 38.55 35.86
CA GLU A 326 -1.28 38.99 36.39
C GLU A 326 -0.90 38.23 37.66
N LEU A 327 -1.88 37.93 38.53
CA LEU A 327 -1.66 37.16 39.74
C LEU A 327 -1.30 35.70 39.42
N SER A 328 -1.93 35.08 38.41
CA SER A 328 -1.59 33.71 37.99
C SER A 328 -0.19 33.63 37.36
N THR A 329 0.16 34.55 36.46
CA THR A 329 1.50 34.63 35.86
C THR A 329 2.58 34.91 36.90
N LEU A 330 2.29 35.77 37.89
CA LEU A 330 3.22 36.03 38.99
C LEU A 330 3.40 34.79 39.88
N LYS A 331 2.32 34.05 40.17
CA LYS A 331 2.41 32.77 40.91
C LYS A 331 3.24 31.74 40.16
N GLU A 332 3.05 31.60 38.86
CA GLU A 332 3.85 30.69 38.03
C GLU A 332 5.32 31.11 38.07
N ARG A 333 5.62 32.40 37.92
CA ARG A 333 6.99 32.92 37.99
C ARG A 333 7.64 32.71 39.36
N VAL A 334 6.89 32.85 40.44
CA VAL A 334 7.37 32.54 41.80
C VAL A 334 7.68 31.05 41.92
N SER A 335 6.79 30.17 41.43
CA SER A 335 7.03 28.72 41.42
C SER A 335 8.26 28.33 40.59
N THR A 336 8.45 28.93 39.41
CA THR A 336 9.66 28.69 38.61
C THR A 336 10.91 29.19 39.33
N MET A 337 10.86 30.38 39.94
CA MET A 337 11.98 30.92 40.72
C MET A 337 12.29 30.06 41.95
N GLU A 338 11.28 29.54 42.65
CA GLU A 338 11.47 28.62 43.77
C GLU A 338 12.14 27.32 43.32
N SER A 339 11.68 26.74 42.21
CA SER A 339 12.31 25.55 41.62
C SER A 339 13.76 25.82 41.20
N GLU A 340 14.02 26.94 40.54
CA GLU A 340 15.36 27.39 40.16
C GLU A 340 16.26 27.61 41.37
N LEU A 341 15.76 28.18 42.47
CA LEU A 341 16.54 28.32 43.70
C LEU A 341 16.98 26.96 44.25
N HIS A 342 16.14 25.93 44.17
CA HIS A 342 16.51 24.59 44.60
C HIS A 342 17.57 23.96 43.68
N THR A 343 17.49 24.17 42.36
CA THR A 343 18.47 23.63 41.41
C THR A 343 19.80 24.39 41.45
N TYR A 344 19.78 25.71 41.65
CA TYR A 344 20.99 26.54 41.75
C TYR A 344 21.59 26.59 43.15
N ARG A 345 20.91 26.06 44.18
CA ARG A 345 21.44 25.97 45.55
C ARG A 345 22.74 25.18 45.61
N ASP A 346 22.89 24.16 44.78
CA ASP A 346 24.08 23.33 44.71
C ASP A 346 24.74 23.44 43.33
N LEU A 347 25.56 24.48 43.20
CA LEU A 347 26.29 24.76 41.96
C LEU A 347 27.29 23.65 41.61
N ASP A 348 27.81 22.92 42.60
CA ASP A 348 28.80 21.88 42.36
C ASP A 348 28.16 20.62 41.77
N THR A 349 27.00 20.18 42.27
CA THR A 349 26.28 19.06 41.64
C THR A 349 25.71 19.46 40.28
N LEU A 350 25.21 20.69 40.12
CA LEU A 350 24.77 21.20 38.82
C LEU A 350 25.92 21.21 37.80
N ARG A 351 27.11 21.65 38.21
CA ARG A 351 28.31 21.64 37.36
C ARG A 351 28.71 20.21 36.98
N ARG A 352 28.77 19.28 37.94
CA ARG A 352 29.12 17.87 37.67
C ARG A 352 28.12 17.21 36.72
N THR A 353 26.82 17.42 36.92
CA THR A 353 25.77 16.87 36.03
C THR A 353 25.82 17.47 34.63
N ALA A 354 26.13 18.76 34.50
CA ALA A 354 26.34 19.40 33.21
C ALA A 354 27.61 18.89 32.50
N GLU A 355 28.71 18.71 33.22
CA GLU A 355 29.96 18.15 32.70
C GLU A 355 29.78 16.68 32.27
N GLU A 356 29.07 15.87 33.05
CA GLU A 356 28.75 14.48 32.71
C GLU A 356 27.84 14.43 31.48
N LYS A 357 26.77 15.22 31.44
CA LYS A 357 25.87 15.30 30.28
C LYS A 357 26.63 15.74 29.02
N LYS A 358 27.54 16.70 29.15
CA LYS A 358 28.41 17.14 28.05
C LYS A 358 29.30 16.00 27.57
N LYS A 359 29.88 15.23 28.49
CA LYS A 359 30.74 14.08 28.16
C LYS A 359 29.96 12.99 27.42
N VAL A 360 28.82 12.56 27.95
CA VAL A 360 27.94 11.57 27.30
C VAL A 360 27.52 12.04 25.90
N THR A 361 27.07 13.29 25.78
CA THR A 361 26.65 13.85 24.47
C THR A 361 27.82 13.90 23.48
N GLN A 362 29.05 14.15 23.97
CA GLN A 362 30.24 14.16 23.14
C GLN A 362 30.63 12.76 22.68
N GLU A 363 30.52 11.75 23.54
CA GLU A 363 30.74 10.34 23.21
C GLU A 363 29.71 9.86 22.18
N ASP A 364 28.43 10.19 22.37
CA ASP A 364 27.35 9.92 21.41
C ASP A 364 27.60 10.60 20.07
N ARG A 365 28.06 11.85 20.08
CA ARG A 365 28.40 12.56 18.84
C ARG A 365 29.50 11.82 18.08
N VAL A 366 30.53 11.34 18.77
CA VAL A 366 31.64 10.61 18.15
C VAL A 366 31.17 9.26 17.61
N SER A 367 30.39 8.50 18.38
CA SER A 367 29.89 7.18 17.95
C SER A 367 28.96 7.29 16.74
N LEU A 368 28.06 8.28 16.73
CA LEU A 368 27.19 8.56 15.59
C LEU A 368 27.96 9.05 14.36
N THR A 369 29.03 9.82 14.56
CA THR A 369 29.90 10.27 13.46
C THR A 369 30.60 9.07 12.82
N GLN A 370 31.17 8.16 13.63
CA GLN A 370 31.80 6.94 13.13
C GLN A 370 30.81 6.06 12.38
N ARG A 371 29.59 5.87 12.91
CA ARG A 371 28.54 5.09 12.27
C ARG A 371 28.07 5.72 10.95
N ARG A 372 27.95 7.05 10.89
CA ARG A 372 27.65 7.77 9.64
C ARG A 372 28.75 7.53 8.61
N ASP A 373 30.01 7.61 9.01
CA ASP A 373 31.14 7.48 8.10
C ASP A 373 31.29 6.04 7.58
N SER A 374 31.05 5.03 8.43
CA SER A 374 31.00 3.63 7.98
C SER A 374 29.85 3.37 7.00
N PHE A 375 28.67 3.94 7.23
CA PHE A 375 27.56 3.83 6.28
C PHE A 375 27.85 4.55 4.97
N LYS A 376 28.54 5.69 5.02
CA LYS A 376 28.95 6.41 3.82
C LYS A 376 29.89 5.56 2.97
N GLN A 377 30.86 4.88 3.59
CA GLN A 377 31.76 3.96 2.88
C GLN A 377 30.99 2.78 2.27
N LEU A 378 30.10 2.14 3.04
CA LEU A 378 29.28 1.04 2.52
C LEU A 378 28.39 1.48 1.34
N LEU A 379 27.81 2.68 1.43
CA LEU A 379 26.98 3.23 0.36
C LEU A 379 27.80 3.52 -0.89
N GLU A 380 29.04 4.00 -0.74
CA GLU A 380 29.96 4.21 -1.84
C GLU A 380 30.38 2.89 -2.51
N GLU A 381 30.65 1.84 -1.72
CA GLU A 381 30.91 0.49 -2.24
C GLU A 381 29.71 -0.10 -3.00
N MET A 382 28.50 0.03 -2.45
CA MET A 382 27.28 -0.44 -3.11
C MET A 382 26.99 0.35 -4.38
N ASN A 383 27.23 1.65 -4.39
CA ASN A 383 27.10 2.48 -5.58
C ASN A 383 28.11 2.09 -6.66
N GLN A 384 29.35 1.78 -6.29
CA GLN A 384 30.35 1.26 -7.23
C GLN A 384 29.93 -0.07 -7.83
N LYS A 385 29.41 -1.01 -7.03
CA LYS A 385 28.87 -2.29 -7.54
C LYS A 385 27.68 -2.07 -8.48
N TYR A 386 26.81 -1.13 -8.16
CA TYR A 386 25.68 -0.76 -9.00
C TYR A 386 26.15 -0.20 -10.35
N GLU A 387 27.03 0.81 -10.37
CA GLU A 387 27.54 1.39 -11.61
C GLU A 387 28.35 0.36 -12.42
N ALA A 388 29.10 -0.55 -11.78
CA ALA A 388 29.77 -1.66 -12.45
C ALA A 388 28.78 -2.64 -13.12
N SER A 389 27.64 -2.91 -12.48
CA SER A 389 26.61 -3.80 -13.04
C SER A 389 25.84 -3.12 -14.17
N LYS A 390 25.56 -1.82 -14.01
CA LYS A 390 24.91 -0.97 -15.02
C LYS A 390 25.77 -0.80 -16.26
N THR A 391 27.07 -0.58 -16.12
CA THR A 391 28.02 -0.52 -17.25
C THR A 391 28.06 -1.86 -17.99
N LYS A 392 28.19 -2.99 -17.28
CA LYS A 392 28.10 -4.34 -17.89
C LYS A 392 26.80 -4.57 -18.65
N LEU A 393 25.67 -4.07 -18.14
CA LEU A 393 24.38 -4.17 -18.82
C LEU A 393 24.32 -3.28 -20.07
N GLN A 394 24.89 -2.08 -20.02
CA GLN A 394 24.95 -1.16 -21.16
C GLN A 394 25.90 -1.66 -22.26
N GLU A 395 27.02 -2.28 -21.89
CA GLU A 395 27.97 -2.91 -22.81
C GLU A 395 27.39 -4.16 -23.48
N ASN A 396 26.35 -4.76 -22.89
CA ASN A 396 25.71 -5.93 -23.48
C ASN A 396 24.95 -5.54 -24.76
N GLU A 397 25.45 -6.00 -25.90
CA GLU A 397 24.89 -5.73 -27.23
C GLU A 397 23.42 -6.14 -27.34
N THR A 398 23.01 -7.23 -26.67
CA THR A 398 21.62 -7.70 -26.70
C THR A 398 20.67 -6.73 -25.98
N HIS A 399 21.11 -6.16 -24.86
CA HIS A 399 20.35 -5.14 -24.13
C HIS A 399 20.23 -3.86 -24.95
N ALA A 400 21.30 -3.42 -25.61
CA ALA A 400 21.25 -2.27 -26.52
C ALA A 400 20.30 -2.50 -27.70
N GLN A 401 20.28 -3.70 -28.28
CA GLN A 401 19.36 -4.08 -29.35
C GLN A 401 17.91 -4.10 -28.87
N LEU A 402 17.63 -4.68 -27.70
CA LEU A 402 16.29 -4.70 -27.11
C LEU A 402 15.78 -3.29 -26.78
N ALA A 403 16.61 -2.44 -26.16
CA ALA A 403 16.25 -1.06 -25.87
C ALA A 403 15.96 -0.24 -27.14
N ASN A 404 16.67 -0.52 -28.25
CA ASN A 404 16.38 0.08 -29.55
C ASN A 404 15.03 -0.40 -30.12
N LEU A 405 14.72 -1.69 -29.98
CA LEU A 405 13.43 -2.25 -30.42
C LEU A 405 12.27 -1.71 -29.59
N GLU A 406 12.45 -1.59 -28.28
CA GLU A 406 11.46 -1.00 -27.38
C GLU A 406 11.16 0.46 -27.74
N ARG A 407 12.20 1.28 -28.00
CA ARG A 407 12.01 2.66 -28.48
C ARG A 407 11.28 2.71 -29.82
N LYS A 408 11.58 1.81 -30.75
CA LYS A 408 10.85 1.72 -32.03
C LYS A 408 9.38 1.35 -31.81
N TRP A 409 9.12 0.41 -30.92
CA TRP A 409 7.77 -0.02 -30.56
C TRP A 409 6.98 1.12 -29.91
N GLN A 410 7.55 1.85 -28.95
CA GLN A 410 6.92 3.02 -28.33
C GLN A 410 6.56 4.10 -29.37
N HIS A 411 7.44 4.38 -30.33
CA HIS A 411 7.13 5.30 -31.42
C HIS A 411 5.99 4.81 -32.31
N LEU A 412 5.94 3.51 -32.62
CA LEU A 412 4.84 2.93 -33.40
C LEU A 412 3.51 2.97 -32.63
N GLU A 413 3.54 2.71 -31.32
CA GLU A 413 2.37 2.82 -30.46
C GLU A 413 1.85 4.25 -30.40
N GLN A 414 2.74 5.24 -30.19
CA GLN A 414 2.36 6.65 -30.23
C GLN A 414 1.74 7.05 -31.57
N ASN A 415 2.31 6.60 -32.69
CA ASN A 415 1.74 6.83 -34.01
C ASN A 415 0.35 6.19 -34.16
N ASN A 416 0.19 4.95 -33.69
CA ASN A 416 -1.09 4.25 -33.74
C ASN A 416 -2.16 4.97 -32.92
N PHE A 417 -1.80 5.48 -31.74
CA PHE A 417 -2.67 6.29 -30.90
C PHE A 417 -3.13 7.55 -31.63
N VAL A 418 -2.19 8.32 -32.18
CA VAL A 418 -2.50 9.55 -32.94
C VAL A 418 -3.39 9.23 -34.15
N MET A 419 -3.14 8.14 -34.86
CA MET A 419 -3.96 7.71 -36.00
C MET A 419 -5.38 7.30 -35.56
N LYS A 420 -5.52 6.60 -34.43
CA LYS A 420 -6.82 6.25 -33.86
C LYS A 420 -7.62 7.49 -33.46
N GLU A 421 -7.00 8.46 -32.80
CA GLU A 421 -7.65 9.72 -32.47
C GLU A 421 -8.05 10.49 -33.73
N PHE A 422 -7.18 10.54 -34.75
CA PHE A 422 -7.51 11.18 -36.02
C PHE A 422 -8.70 10.51 -36.71
N ILE A 423 -8.74 9.18 -36.75
CA ILE A 423 -9.87 8.43 -37.30
C ILE A 423 -11.14 8.71 -36.48
N ALA A 424 -11.08 8.64 -35.16
CA ALA A 424 -12.23 8.90 -34.29
C ALA A 424 -12.79 10.32 -34.49
N SER A 425 -11.90 11.32 -34.56
CA SER A 425 -12.26 12.70 -34.84
C SER A 425 -12.90 12.85 -36.22
N LYS A 426 -12.32 12.26 -37.27
CA LYS A 426 -12.90 12.29 -38.63
C LYS A 426 -14.22 11.54 -38.75
N SER A 427 -14.36 10.42 -38.05
CA SER A 427 -15.61 9.66 -37.97
C SER A 427 -16.69 10.47 -37.26
N GLN A 428 -16.36 11.19 -36.19
CA GLN A 428 -17.30 12.06 -35.49
C GLN A 428 -17.70 13.27 -36.36
N GLU A 429 -16.76 13.89 -37.06
CA GLU A 429 -17.06 14.96 -38.03
C GLU A 429 -17.94 14.48 -39.19
N SER A 430 -17.85 13.20 -39.55
CA SER A 430 -18.61 12.59 -40.66
C SER A 430 -19.87 11.86 -40.20
N ASP A 431 -20.21 11.89 -38.91
CA ASP A 431 -21.41 11.24 -38.38
C ASP A 431 -22.65 12.12 -38.59
N TYR A 432 -23.25 11.97 -39.78
CA TYR A 432 -24.49 12.64 -40.14
C TYR A 432 -25.75 11.90 -39.64
N ALA A 433 -25.63 10.84 -38.84
CA ALA A 433 -26.79 10.04 -38.42
C ALA A 433 -27.79 10.86 -37.58
N SER A 434 -27.29 11.78 -36.74
CA SER A 434 -28.12 12.69 -35.94
C SER A 434 -28.89 13.69 -36.82
N VAL A 435 -28.21 14.27 -37.82
CA VAL A 435 -28.80 15.18 -38.81
C VAL A 435 -29.84 14.45 -39.65
N ALA A 436 -29.51 13.24 -40.13
CA ALA A 436 -30.45 12.40 -40.87
C ALA A 436 -31.70 12.10 -40.05
N LYS A 437 -31.56 11.73 -38.77
CA LYS A 437 -32.70 11.49 -37.86
C LYS A 437 -33.59 12.72 -37.70
N ASN A 438 -32.99 13.90 -37.53
CA ASN A 438 -33.74 15.17 -37.43
C ASN A 438 -34.48 15.50 -38.73
N VAL A 439 -33.85 15.30 -39.88
CA VAL A 439 -34.50 15.52 -41.19
C VAL A 439 -35.67 14.54 -41.37
N PHE A 440 -35.48 13.25 -41.07
CA PHE A 440 -36.57 12.27 -41.15
C PHE A 440 -37.72 12.60 -40.19
N GLN A 441 -37.42 13.11 -38.99
CA GLN A 441 -38.43 13.55 -38.04
C GLN A 441 -39.19 14.78 -38.56
N GLN A 442 -38.50 15.80 -39.06
CA GLN A 442 -39.14 16.98 -39.67
C GLN A 442 -40.01 16.61 -40.87
N VAL A 443 -39.57 15.68 -41.71
CA VAL A 443 -40.37 15.15 -42.83
C VAL A 443 -41.61 14.44 -42.29
N ALA A 444 -41.48 13.62 -41.24
CA ALA A 444 -42.62 12.95 -40.63
C ALA A 444 -43.62 13.94 -40.00
N GLU A 445 -43.14 14.98 -39.31
CA GLU A 445 -43.96 16.04 -38.73
C GLU A 445 -44.66 16.87 -39.82
N TYR A 446 -43.94 17.26 -40.88
CA TYR A 446 -44.51 17.96 -42.01
C TYR A 446 -45.57 17.13 -42.74
N ASN A 447 -45.28 15.85 -42.98
CA ASN A 447 -46.24 14.91 -43.57
C ASN A 447 -47.49 14.77 -42.69
N LYS A 448 -47.32 14.74 -41.36
CA LYS A 448 -48.44 14.71 -40.41
C LYS A 448 -49.28 15.99 -40.51
N CYS A 449 -48.67 17.17 -40.50
CA CYS A 449 -49.37 18.45 -40.67
C CYS A 449 -50.12 18.54 -42.02
N LEU A 450 -49.52 18.01 -43.09
CA LEU A 450 -50.16 17.92 -44.41
C LEU A 450 -51.40 17.02 -44.36
N ILE A 451 -51.30 15.84 -43.74
CA ILE A 451 -52.43 14.92 -43.57
C ILE A 451 -53.54 15.58 -42.75
N ASP A 452 -53.20 16.20 -41.62
CA ASP A 452 -54.16 16.88 -40.75
C ASP A 452 -54.86 18.05 -41.49
N SER A 453 -54.11 18.81 -42.28
CA SER A 453 -54.67 19.91 -43.10
C SER A 453 -55.59 19.40 -44.22
N LEU A 454 -55.26 18.27 -44.85
CA LEU A 454 -56.12 17.63 -45.85
C LEU A 454 -57.37 17.00 -45.23
N GLN A 455 -57.28 16.52 -43.99
CA GLN A 455 -58.43 16.00 -43.23
C GLN A 455 -59.35 17.13 -42.76
N ASN A 456 -58.80 18.24 -42.28
CA ASN A 456 -59.58 19.42 -41.88
C ASN A 456 -60.28 20.11 -43.05
N ASN A 457 -59.71 20.09 -44.27
CA ASN A 457 -60.38 20.61 -45.48
C ASN A 457 -61.45 19.65 -46.06
N ARG A 458 -61.58 18.43 -45.53
CA ARG A 458 -62.61 17.45 -45.92
C ARG A 458 -63.82 17.42 -44.97
N SER A 459 -63.81 18.24 -43.92
CA SER A 459 -64.94 18.50 -43.02
C SER A 459 -65.57 19.83 -43.39
#